data_AF-A0AAD3CSG1-F1
#
_entry.id   AF-A0AAD3CSG1-F1
#
_cell.length_a   1.000
_cell.length_b   1.000
_cell.length_c   1.000
_cell.angle_alpha   90.00
_cell.angle_beta   90.00
_cell.angle_gamma   90.00
#
_symmetry.space_group_name_H-M   'P 1'
#
loop_
_entity.id
_entity.type
_entity.pdbx_description
1 polymer ?
#
loop_
_entity_poly.entity_id
_entity_poly.type
_entity_poly.pdbx_seq_one_letter_code
_entity_poly.pdbx_strand_id
1 'polypeptide(L)'
;MSSSEPRMQATVKWFSSKKGYGFLIPDASTAPPDLDLPEDIFVHQSVISSEGYRTLYEDWRVEFTLSHDEHGKPTAEQVTSVGGGFVSGPKPKKRSKKEQEASEEETTGEDTSLNASRNTTSGKKTPQAIWHDSLHDSVKVKLDELEIPRTSGTLDISLGDARIKLGSLGYASLADANKNIAEGTFESTGSGNITLHWTKHIQFNDAEGVWEKVDFIEGLVSNLDLMDENIKKVEAHETMATLMGEDLPNPKSTLEAAGFLMRRVLLVTKKRRGRK
;
A
#
# COMPACT_ATOMS: atom_id res chain seq x y z
N MET A 1 4.56 0.91 -37.30
CA MET A 1 5.34 1.99 -36.66
C MET A 1 4.57 2.40 -35.41
N SER A 2 5.02 2.01 -34.22
CA SER A 2 4.34 2.38 -32.98
C SER A 2 4.69 3.84 -32.68
N SER A 3 3.81 4.77 -33.00
CA SER A 3 3.97 6.17 -32.64
C SER A 3 3.85 6.27 -31.12
N SER A 4 4.94 6.59 -30.42
CA SER A 4 4.86 6.96 -29.01
C SER A 4 4.18 8.31 -28.93
N GLU A 5 2.97 8.36 -28.36
CA GLU A 5 2.27 9.62 -28.15
C GLU A 5 3.10 10.56 -27.25
N PRO A 6 3.03 11.89 -27.46
CA PRO A 6 3.81 12.84 -26.68
C PRO A 6 3.35 12.81 -25.22
N ARG A 7 4.30 12.55 -24.32
CA ARG A 7 4.07 12.60 -22.88
C ARG A 7 4.46 13.97 -22.35
N MET A 8 3.65 14.51 -21.44
CA MET A 8 3.88 15.81 -20.82
C MET A 8 3.69 15.71 -19.31
N GLN A 9 4.24 16.68 -18.57
CA GLN A 9 4.17 16.71 -17.12
C GLN A 9 3.02 17.61 -16.65
N ALA A 10 2.49 17.31 -15.48
CA ALA A 10 1.52 18.16 -14.80
C ALA A 10 1.71 18.12 -13.28
N THR A 11 1.18 19.15 -12.62
CA THR A 11 1.04 19.19 -11.17
C THR A 11 -0.41 18.87 -10.80
N VAL A 12 -0.62 18.01 -9.81
CA VAL A 12 -1.95 17.65 -9.33
C VAL A 12 -2.57 18.84 -8.60
N LYS A 13 -3.64 19.41 -9.18
CA LYS A 13 -4.41 20.50 -8.57
C LYS A 13 -5.18 20.00 -7.35
N TRP A 14 -5.89 18.90 -7.55
CA TRP A 14 -6.55 18.18 -6.48
C TRP A 14 -6.94 16.80 -6.99
N PHE A 15 -7.08 15.85 -6.06
CA PHE A 15 -7.58 14.52 -6.38
C PHE A 15 -8.44 14.01 -5.23
N SER A 16 -9.69 13.67 -5.54
CA SER A 16 -10.56 13.04 -4.55
C SER A 16 -10.41 11.54 -4.65
N SER A 17 -9.58 10.97 -3.78
CA SER A 17 -9.49 9.52 -3.58
C SER A 17 -10.86 8.87 -3.49
N LYS A 18 -11.77 9.47 -2.71
CA LYS A 18 -13.13 8.98 -2.50
C LYS A 18 -13.95 8.92 -3.79
N LYS A 19 -13.85 9.94 -4.64
CA LYS A 19 -14.60 10.00 -5.90
C LYS A 19 -13.86 9.30 -7.05
N GLY A 20 -12.56 9.03 -6.90
CA GLY A 20 -11.73 8.37 -7.91
C GLY A 20 -11.32 9.27 -9.08
N TYR A 21 -11.42 10.59 -8.94
CA TYR A 21 -11.02 11.54 -9.97
C TYR A 21 -10.48 12.84 -9.39
N GLY A 22 -9.83 13.62 -10.24
CA GLY A 22 -9.26 14.92 -9.92
C GLY A 22 -8.94 15.73 -11.16
N PHE A 23 -8.15 16.79 -10.96
CA PHE A 23 -7.65 17.62 -12.04
C PHE A 23 -6.14 17.88 -11.90
N LEU A 24 -5.49 17.99 -13.05
CA LEU A 24 -4.08 18.28 -13.21
C LEU A 24 -3.91 19.64 -13.88
N ILE A 25 -2.91 20.40 -13.47
CA ILE A 25 -2.45 21.61 -14.14
C ILE A 25 -1.24 21.24 -14.99
N PRO A 26 -1.31 21.25 -16.33
CA PRO A 26 -0.20 20.86 -17.17
C PRO A 26 0.97 21.85 -17.08
N ASP A 27 2.19 21.33 -17.18
CA ASP A 27 3.41 22.12 -17.25
C ASP A 27 3.70 22.48 -18.71
N ALA A 28 3.43 23.74 -19.06
CA ALA A 28 3.63 24.26 -20.41
C ALA A 28 5.06 24.14 -20.93
N SER A 29 6.07 24.04 -20.05
CA SER A 29 7.46 23.86 -20.47
C SER A 29 7.76 22.45 -21.00
N THR A 30 6.88 21.49 -20.75
CA THR A 30 7.08 20.07 -21.10
C THR A 30 6.19 19.60 -22.25
N ALA A 31 5.27 20.45 -22.71
CA ALA A 31 4.39 20.13 -23.82
C ALA A 31 5.03 20.46 -25.17
N PRO A 32 4.59 19.80 -26.25
CA PRO A 32 4.96 20.20 -27.61
C PRO A 32 4.56 21.65 -27.90
N PRO A 33 5.40 22.44 -28.60
CA PRO A 33 5.18 23.86 -28.83
C PRO A 33 3.94 24.19 -29.68
N ASP A 34 3.44 23.20 -30.43
CA ASP A 34 2.28 23.35 -31.33
C ASP A 34 0.97 22.83 -30.71
N LEU A 35 0.98 22.40 -29.44
CA LEU A 35 -0.18 21.84 -28.76
C LEU A 35 -0.88 22.90 -27.90
N ASP A 36 -2.18 23.08 -28.12
CA ASP A 36 -3.01 23.93 -27.26
C ASP A 36 -3.23 23.24 -25.90
N LEU A 37 -2.74 23.88 -24.84
CA LEU A 37 -2.73 23.32 -23.50
C LEU A 37 -3.98 23.78 -22.74
N PRO A 38 -4.85 22.85 -22.33
CA PRO A 38 -5.99 23.20 -21.49
C PRO A 38 -5.54 23.68 -20.11
N GLU A 39 -6.32 24.58 -19.50
CA GLU A 39 -6.05 25.11 -18.16
C GLU A 39 -6.09 24.02 -17.08
N ASP A 40 -7.08 23.12 -17.17
CA ASP A 40 -7.29 22.00 -16.27
C ASP A 40 -7.50 20.71 -17.08
N ILE A 41 -6.83 19.63 -16.68
CA ILE A 41 -6.95 18.31 -17.31
C ILE A 41 -7.61 17.34 -16.34
N PHE A 42 -8.69 16.70 -16.79
CA PHE A 42 -9.37 15.70 -15.98
C PHE A 42 -8.50 14.43 -15.84
N VAL A 43 -8.49 13.83 -14.64
CA VAL A 43 -7.82 12.55 -14.42
C VAL A 43 -8.73 11.60 -13.64
N HIS A 44 -8.90 10.39 -14.17
CA HIS A 44 -9.61 9.31 -13.48
C HIS A 44 -8.63 8.28 -12.90
N GLN A 45 -9.00 7.63 -11.81
CA GLN A 45 -8.14 6.67 -11.14
C GLN A 45 -7.73 5.49 -12.05
N SER A 46 -8.56 5.10 -13.03
CA SER A 46 -8.28 3.94 -13.89
C SER A 46 -7.03 4.08 -14.74
N VAL A 47 -6.66 5.32 -15.09
CA VAL A 47 -5.50 5.61 -15.94
C VAL A 47 -4.20 5.79 -15.14
N ILE A 48 -4.28 5.78 -13.81
CA ILE A 48 -3.13 5.96 -12.93
C ILE A 48 -2.37 4.65 -12.77
N SER A 49 -1.12 4.63 -13.19
CA SER A 49 -0.16 3.57 -12.93
C SER A 49 0.31 3.66 -11.47
N SER A 50 -0.14 2.69 -10.66
CA SER A 50 0.21 2.60 -9.24
C SER A 50 0.36 1.14 -8.83
N GLU A 51 1.28 0.85 -7.91
CA GLU A 51 1.41 -0.47 -7.27
C GLU A 51 0.25 -0.79 -6.31
N GLY A 52 -0.60 0.20 -6.00
CA GLY A 52 -1.67 0.05 -5.02
C GLY A 52 -2.84 1.00 -5.26
N TYR A 53 -3.33 1.64 -4.21
CA TYR A 53 -4.49 2.52 -4.32
C TYR A 53 -4.17 3.70 -5.24
N ARG A 54 -4.92 3.78 -6.34
CA ARG A 54 -4.76 4.75 -7.42
C ARG A 54 -5.21 6.12 -6.94
N THR A 55 -4.29 6.82 -6.30
CA THR A 55 -4.49 8.16 -5.77
C THR A 55 -3.36 9.07 -6.18
N LEU A 56 -3.71 10.32 -6.34
CA LEU A 56 -2.78 11.42 -6.42
C LEU A 56 -2.96 12.28 -5.16
N TYR A 57 -1.94 13.04 -4.80
CA TYR A 57 -2.06 14.10 -3.80
C TYR A 57 -1.78 15.42 -4.47
N GLU A 58 -2.36 16.48 -3.93
CA GLU A 58 -2.06 17.85 -4.34
C GLU A 58 -0.55 18.10 -4.38
N ASP A 59 -0.13 18.92 -5.35
CA ASP A 59 1.26 19.26 -5.66
C ASP A 59 2.14 18.10 -6.17
N TRP A 60 1.60 16.89 -6.36
CA TRP A 60 2.38 15.81 -6.98
C TRP A 60 2.64 16.10 -8.45
N ARG A 61 3.88 15.88 -8.88
CA ARG A 61 4.25 15.89 -10.30
C ARG A 61 4.02 14.53 -10.93
N VAL A 62 3.33 14.52 -12.05
CA VAL A 62 2.99 13.33 -12.82
C VAL A 62 3.33 13.53 -14.29
N GLU A 63 3.47 12.42 -15.00
CA GLU A 63 3.65 12.39 -16.45
C GLU A 63 2.51 11.60 -17.09
N PHE A 64 1.94 12.11 -18.17
CA PHE A 64 0.73 11.55 -18.78
C PHE A 64 0.69 11.86 -20.28
N THR A 65 -0.25 11.23 -20.97
CA THR A 65 -0.60 11.56 -22.35
C THR A 65 -1.92 12.32 -22.37
N LEU A 66 -1.98 13.44 -23.08
CA LEU A 66 -3.21 14.22 -23.23
C LEU A 66 -4.12 13.55 -24.29
N SER A 67 -5.35 13.28 -23.89
CA SER A 67 -6.42 12.72 -24.72
C SER A 67 -7.68 13.57 -24.55
N HIS A 68 -8.73 13.27 -25.32
CA HIS A 68 -10.03 13.92 -25.21
C HIS A 68 -11.12 12.86 -25.05
N ASP A 69 -12.08 13.10 -24.16
CA ASP A 69 -13.23 12.21 -23.98
C ASP A 69 -14.20 12.28 -25.17
N GLU A 70 -15.26 11.46 -25.13
CA GLU A 70 -16.31 11.42 -26.15
C GLU A 70 -17.06 12.76 -26.35
N HIS A 71 -16.90 13.70 -25.42
CA HIS A 71 -17.48 15.04 -25.46
C HIS A 71 -16.43 16.13 -25.77
N GLY A 72 -15.21 15.74 -26.14
CA GLY A 72 -14.12 16.67 -26.49
C GLY A 72 -13.47 17.36 -25.29
N LYS A 73 -13.65 16.86 -24.06
CA LYS A 73 -13.00 17.44 -22.87
C LYS A 73 -11.60 16.85 -22.66
N PRO A 74 -10.62 17.66 -22.23
CA PRO A 74 -9.26 17.20 -22.01
C PRO A 74 -9.17 16.22 -20.85
N THR A 75 -8.62 15.04 -21.11
CA THR A 75 -8.42 13.98 -20.12
C THR A 75 -7.01 13.43 -20.18
N ALA A 76 -6.48 13.06 -19.02
CA ALA A 76 -5.20 12.38 -18.91
C ALA A 76 -5.36 10.88 -19.16
N GLU A 77 -4.39 10.31 -19.87
CA GLU A 77 -4.21 8.87 -20.03
C GLU A 77 -2.79 8.45 -19.62
N GLN A 78 -2.60 7.16 -19.32
CA GLN A 78 -1.31 6.58 -18.95
C GLN A 78 -0.55 7.41 -17.90
N VAL A 79 -1.21 7.75 -16.79
CA VAL A 79 -0.63 8.62 -15.76
C VAL A 79 0.41 7.86 -14.94
N THR A 80 1.64 8.33 -14.93
CA THR A 80 2.78 7.76 -14.20
C THR A 80 3.47 8.84 -13.36
N SER A 81 4.45 8.44 -12.54
CA SER A 81 5.46 9.38 -12.06
C SER A 81 6.25 9.94 -13.25
N VAL A 82 6.86 11.11 -13.06
CA VAL A 82 7.84 11.66 -14.00
C VAL A 82 8.94 10.60 -14.24
N GLY A 83 9.20 10.25 -15.49
CA GLY A 83 10.17 9.22 -15.87
C GLY A 83 9.59 7.80 -15.98
N GLY A 84 8.25 7.66 -16.01
CA GLY A 84 7.59 6.39 -16.37
C GLY A 84 7.39 5.36 -15.25
N GLY A 85 7.72 5.67 -14.00
CA GLY A 85 7.50 4.78 -12.85
C GLY A 85 6.08 4.85 -12.26
N PHE A 86 5.75 3.97 -11.34
CA PHE A 86 4.50 4.09 -10.57
C PHE A 86 4.44 5.42 -9.83
N VAL A 87 3.26 6.04 -9.77
CA VAL A 87 3.11 7.31 -9.06
C VAL A 87 3.51 7.11 -7.59
N SER A 88 4.62 7.74 -7.21
CA SER A 88 5.13 7.79 -5.85
C SER A 88 5.55 9.23 -5.56
N GLY A 89 4.94 9.84 -4.54
CA GLY A 89 5.25 11.21 -4.17
C GLY A 89 5.31 11.40 -2.66
N PRO A 90 5.73 12.61 -2.21
CA PRO A 90 5.82 12.93 -0.80
C PRO A 90 4.44 12.79 -0.15
N LYS A 91 4.34 11.94 0.88
CA LYS A 91 3.09 11.77 1.63
C LYS A 91 2.79 13.06 2.40
N PRO A 92 1.54 13.57 2.37
CA PRO A 92 1.20 14.74 3.17
C PRO A 92 1.44 14.46 4.66
N LYS A 93 2.00 15.46 5.37
CA LYS A 93 2.10 15.44 6.83
C LYS A 93 0.69 15.29 7.39
N LYS A 94 0.49 14.35 8.31
CA LYS A 94 -0.81 14.10 8.95
C LYS A 94 -1.35 15.38 9.57
N ARG A 95 -2.25 16.09 8.89
CA ARG A 95 -3.10 17.09 9.52
C ARG A 95 -4.17 16.39 10.34
N SER A 96 -4.51 17.02 11.46
CA SER A 96 -5.45 16.46 12.42
C SER A 96 -6.86 16.41 11.81
N LYS A 97 -7.66 15.43 12.24
CA LYS A 97 -9.03 15.16 11.72
C LYS A 97 -9.96 16.39 11.72
N LYS A 98 -9.62 17.44 12.49
CA LYS A 98 -10.37 18.69 12.62
C LYS A 98 -10.01 19.76 11.57
N GLU A 99 -8.81 19.70 10.97
CA GLU A 99 -8.42 20.59 9.87
C GLU A 99 -8.86 20.06 8.51
N GLN A 100 -9.03 18.73 8.39
CA GLN A 100 -9.44 18.07 7.16
C GLN A 100 -10.92 18.34 6.81
N GLU A 101 -11.75 18.56 7.82
CA GLU A 101 -13.15 18.96 7.67
C GLU A 101 -13.29 20.47 7.35
N ALA A 102 -12.33 21.30 7.79
CA ALA A 102 -12.36 22.76 7.56
C ALA A 102 -11.91 23.17 6.14
N SER A 103 -11.01 22.41 5.51
CA SER A 103 -10.60 22.66 4.12
C SER A 103 -11.64 22.22 3.08
N GLU A 104 -12.62 21.39 3.48
CA GLU A 104 -13.67 20.87 2.59
C GLU A 104 -14.87 21.84 2.46
N GLU A 105 -15.00 22.85 3.33
CA GLU A 105 -16.11 23.82 3.29
C GLU A 105 -15.80 25.11 2.50
N GLU A 106 -14.53 25.47 2.30
CA GLU A 106 -14.16 26.77 1.70
C GLU A 106 -14.16 26.81 0.15
N THR A 107 -14.48 25.71 -0.54
CA THR A 107 -14.50 25.67 -2.03
C THR A 107 -15.92 25.68 -2.63
N THR A 108 -16.88 26.24 -1.91
CA THR A 108 -18.23 26.49 -2.45
C THR A 108 -18.52 27.98 -2.51
N GLY A 109 -18.13 28.60 -3.63
CA GLY A 109 -18.56 29.95 -3.99
C GLY A 109 -18.67 30.06 -5.52
N GLU A 110 -19.93 30.10 -5.99
CA GLU A 110 -20.40 30.49 -7.34
C GLU A 110 -19.94 29.58 -8.51
N ASP A 111 -20.78 29.02 -9.38
CA ASP A 111 -21.94 29.59 -10.07
C ASP A 111 -22.94 28.46 -10.48
N THR A 112 -24.03 28.88 -11.11
CA THR A 112 -25.43 28.47 -11.08
C THR A 112 -25.88 27.24 -11.88
N SER A 113 -26.96 26.64 -11.35
CA SER A 113 -28.11 26.03 -12.04
C SER A 113 -27.88 24.98 -13.14
N LEU A 114 -28.33 23.74 -12.88
CA LEU A 114 -29.51 23.19 -13.55
C LEU A 114 -30.11 22.06 -12.69
N ASN A 115 -31.42 22.19 -12.46
CA ASN A 115 -32.25 21.32 -11.64
C ASN A 115 -32.58 20.02 -12.37
N ALA A 116 -32.32 18.87 -11.74
CA ALA A 116 -33.11 17.66 -11.97
C ALA A 116 -33.09 16.78 -10.72
N SER A 117 -34.17 16.93 -9.97
CA SER A 117 -34.60 16.09 -8.85
C SER A 117 -34.31 14.60 -9.08
N ARG A 118 -33.43 14.00 -8.26
CA ARG A 118 -33.55 12.58 -7.91
C ARG A 118 -33.26 12.38 -6.43
N ASN A 119 -34.28 11.83 -5.81
CA ASN A 119 -34.41 11.49 -4.42
C ASN A 119 -33.29 10.54 -3.96
N THR A 120 -32.95 10.70 -2.70
CA THR A 120 -32.01 9.97 -1.85
C THR A 120 -31.82 8.48 -2.17
N THR A 121 -30.57 8.05 -2.27
CA THR A 121 -30.07 6.85 -1.57
C THR A 121 -28.58 7.03 -1.35
N SER A 122 -28.18 7.12 -0.09
CA SER A 122 -26.78 7.08 0.34
C SER A 122 -26.12 5.81 -0.23
N GLY A 123 -25.33 5.96 -1.29
CA GLY A 123 -24.45 4.89 -1.78
C GLY A 123 -23.47 4.54 -0.66
N LYS A 124 -23.75 3.46 0.06
CA LYS A 124 -22.82 2.85 1.02
C LYS A 124 -21.48 2.68 0.29
N LYS A 125 -20.44 3.39 0.74
CA LYS A 125 -19.06 3.12 0.35
C LYS A 125 -18.83 1.62 0.54
N THR A 126 -18.61 0.88 -0.53
CA THR A 126 -18.13 -0.50 -0.43
C THR A 126 -16.77 -0.46 0.27
N PRO A 127 -16.60 -1.14 1.41
CA PRO A 127 -15.30 -1.27 2.05
C PRO A 127 -14.30 -1.83 1.03
N GLN A 128 -13.07 -1.32 1.01
CA GLN A 128 -12.00 -2.02 0.28
C GLN A 128 -11.97 -3.45 0.78
N ALA A 129 -12.14 -4.41 -0.14
CA ALA A 129 -12.16 -5.82 0.21
C ALA A 129 -10.86 -6.18 0.93
N ILE A 130 -10.98 -6.58 2.19
CA ILE A 130 -9.84 -7.03 2.96
C ILE A 130 -9.58 -8.46 2.50
N TRP A 131 -8.32 -8.82 2.19
CA TRP A 131 -8.02 -10.12 1.56
C TRP A 131 -8.55 -11.32 2.37
N HIS A 132 -8.56 -11.23 3.71
CA HIS A 132 -9.08 -12.31 4.55
C HIS A 132 -10.62 -12.43 4.54
N ASP A 133 -11.33 -11.47 3.93
CA ASP A 133 -12.78 -11.55 3.76
C ASP A 133 -13.17 -12.62 2.74
N SER A 134 -12.28 -12.96 1.80
CA SER A 134 -12.48 -14.05 0.82
C SER A 134 -12.15 -15.44 1.38
N LEU A 135 -11.67 -15.55 2.62
CA LEU A 135 -11.47 -16.84 3.28
C LEU A 135 -12.81 -17.52 3.58
N HIS A 136 -12.83 -18.85 3.54
CA HIS A 136 -13.98 -19.66 3.94
C HIS A 136 -14.30 -19.44 5.42
N ASP A 137 -15.57 -19.60 5.79
CA ASP A 137 -16.02 -19.40 7.17
C ASP A 137 -15.32 -20.33 8.16
N SER A 138 -14.96 -21.55 7.74
CA SER A 138 -14.16 -22.48 8.56
C SER A 138 -12.81 -21.89 8.98
N VAL A 139 -12.14 -21.19 8.07
CA VAL A 139 -10.85 -20.54 8.34
C VAL A 139 -11.06 -19.34 9.26
N LYS A 140 -12.10 -18.54 9.01
CA LYS A 140 -12.43 -17.37 9.86
C LYS A 140 -12.75 -17.81 11.30
N VAL A 141 -13.53 -18.87 11.48
CA VAL A 141 -13.82 -19.46 12.80
C VAL A 141 -12.54 -19.92 13.48
N LYS A 142 -11.65 -20.64 12.77
CA LYS A 142 -10.37 -21.08 13.31
C LYS A 142 -9.49 -19.91 13.77
N LEU A 143 -9.41 -18.84 12.97
CA LEU A 143 -8.67 -17.63 13.32
C LEU A 143 -9.27 -16.92 14.54
N ASP A 144 -10.60 -16.89 14.66
CA ASP A 144 -11.30 -16.31 15.80
C ASP A 144 -11.08 -17.16 17.08
N GLU A 145 -11.06 -18.50 16.98
CA GLU A 145 -10.69 -19.43 18.07
C GLU A 145 -9.25 -19.26 18.55
N LEU A 146 -8.33 -18.98 17.63
CA LEU A 146 -6.92 -18.68 17.92
C LEU A 146 -6.73 -17.23 18.41
N GLU A 147 -7.79 -16.44 18.51
CA GLU A 147 -7.76 -15.01 18.83
C GLU A 147 -6.85 -14.17 17.90
N ILE A 148 -6.66 -14.61 16.65
CA ILE A 148 -5.84 -13.91 15.65
C ILE A 148 -6.69 -12.76 15.05
N PRO A 149 -6.31 -11.49 15.25
CA PRO A 149 -7.15 -10.37 14.83
C PRO A 149 -7.22 -10.22 13.30
N ARG A 150 -8.44 -9.99 12.80
CA ARG A 150 -8.75 -9.79 11.36
C ARG A 150 -9.30 -8.39 11.07
N THR A 151 -8.88 -7.38 11.82
CA THR A 151 -9.53 -6.05 11.82
C THR A 151 -8.80 -4.98 10.98
N SER A 152 -7.59 -5.28 10.51
CA SER A 152 -6.71 -4.27 9.88
C SER A 152 -6.17 -4.67 8.51
N GLY A 153 -6.72 -5.72 7.89
CA GLY A 153 -6.20 -6.28 6.64
C GLY A 153 -4.78 -6.80 6.74
N THR A 154 -4.40 -7.18 7.95
CA THR A 154 -3.15 -7.83 8.30
C THR A 154 -3.47 -9.02 9.18
N LEU A 155 -2.77 -10.12 8.96
CA LEU A 155 -2.76 -11.30 9.82
C LEU A 155 -1.33 -11.47 10.33
N ASP A 156 -1.13 -11.40 11.65
CA ASP A 156 0.15 -11.67 12.29
C ASP A 156 0.06 -13.03 12.98
N ILE A 157 0.87 -13.99 12.55
CA ILE A 157 0.86 -15.37 13.03
C ILE A 157 2.25 -15.84 13.41
N SER A 158 2.29 -16.84 14.27
CA SER A 158 3.47 -17.63 14.60
C SER A 158 3.28 -19.05 14.07
N LEU A 159 4.32 -19.60 13.43
CA LEU A 159 4.37 -20.96 12.93
C LEU A 159 5.75 -21.54 13.26
N GLY A 160 5.80 -22.47 14.22
CA GLY A 160 7.07 -22.91 14.80
C GLY A 160 7.87 -21.73 15.35
N ASP A 161 9.11 -21.60 14.91
CA ASP A 161 10.02 -20.52 15.30
C ASP A 161 9.96 -19.30 14.37
N ALA A 162 9.00 -19.25 13.45
CA ALA A 162 8.81 -18.15 12.51
C ALA A 162 7.60 -17.30 12.90
N ARG A 163 7.78 -15.98 12.82
CA ARG A 163 6.71 -14.99 12.89
C ARG A 163 6.46 -14.43 11.50
N ILE A 164 5.24 -14.57 11.03
CA ILE A 164 4.82 -14.24 9.67
C ILE A 164 3.72 -13.20 9.72
N LYS A 165 3.86 -12.17 8.88
CA LYS A 165 2.84 -11.14 8.67
C LYS A 165 2.33 -11.24 7.25
N LEU A 166 1.01 -11.43 7.11
CA LEU A 166 0.29 -11.37 5.83
C LEU A 166 -0.49 -10.06 5.79
N GLY A 167 0.02 -9.10 5.03
CA GLY A 167 -0.51 -7.75 4.93
C GLY A 167 -1.45 -7.54 3.75
N SER A 168 -1.97 -6.31 3.65
CA SER A 168 -2.82 -5.91 2.54
C SER A 168 -2.01 -5.86 1.23
N LEU A 169 -2.70 -6.09 0.11
CA LEU A 169 -2.12 -6.14 -1.25
C LEU A 169 -1.12 -7.30 -1.42
N GLY A 170 -1.32 -8.43 -0.74
CA GLY A 170 -0.47 -9.60 -0.88
C GLY A 170 0.92 -9.43 -0.27
N TYR A 171 1.16 -8.43 0.57
CA TYR A 171 2.46 -8.21 1.22
C TYR A 171 2.75 -9.31 2.25
N ALA A 172 3.97 -9.85 2.25
CA ALA A 172 4.43 -10.76 3.29
C ALA A 172 5.75 -10.31 3.91
N SER A 173 5.90 -10.54 5.22
CA SER A 173 7.20 -10.48 5.89
C SER A 173 7.34 -11.62 6.89
N LEU A 174 8.56 -12.13 7.04
CA LEU A 174 8.90 -13.19 7.97
C LEU A 174 10.12 -12.78 8.79
N ALA A 175 10.13 -13.20 10.05
CA ALA A 175 11.33 -13.22 10.89
C ALA A 175 11.33 -14.53 11.69
N ASP A 176 12.47 -15.18 11.90
CA ASP A 176 12.55 -16.46 12.63
C ASP A 176 13.63 -16.49 13.72
N ALA A 177 13.64 -17.53 14.55
CA ALA A 177 14.66 -17.68 15.60
C ALA A 177 16.09 -17.90 15.06
N ASN A 178 16.24 -18.27 13.79
CA ASN A 178 17.52 -18.40 13.10
C ASN A 178 18.07 -17.06 12.62
N LYS A 179 17.46 -15.94 13.06
CA LYS A 179 17.89 -14.57 12.76
C LYS A 179 17.81 -14.28 11.26
N ASN A 180 16.82 -14.87 10.59
CA ASN A 180 16.47 -14.55 9.22
C ASN A 180 15.35 -13.52 9.20
N ILE A 181 15.41 -12.59 8.25
CA ILE A 181 14.31 -11.67 7.95
C ILE A 181 14.09 -11.66 6.44
N ALA A 182 12.84 -11.87 6.04
CA ALA A 182 12.44 -11.90 4.65
C ALA A 182 11.26 -10.97 4.36
N GLU A 183 11.23 -10.42 3.15
CA GLU A 183 10.11 -9.65 2.61
C GLU A 183 9.74 -10.18 1.22
N GLY A 184 8.45 -10.22 0.94
CA GLY A 184 7.93 -10.80 -0.27
C GLY A 184 6.45 -10.54 -0.48
N THR A 185 5.86 -11.39 -1.31
CA THR A 185 4.44 -11.43 -1.55
C THR A 185 3.84 -12.77 -1.11
N PHE A 186 2.52 -12.85 -1.06
CA PHE A 186 1.80 -14.09 -0.89
C PHE A 186 0.56 -14.17 -1.77
N GLU A 187 0.18 -15.40 -2.09
CA GLU A 187 -1.10 -15.77 -2.65
C GLU A 187 -1.91 -16.54 -1.62
N SER A 188 -3.24 -16.42 -1.66
CA SER A 188 -4.14 -17.08 -0.71
C SER A 188 -5.32 -17.71 -1.42
N THR A 189 -5.66 -18.94 -1.02
CA THR A 189 -6.92 -19.59 -1.41
C THR A 189 -7.99 -19.35 -0.35
N GLY A 190 -9.27 -19.48 -0.74
CA GLY A 190 -10.39 -19.43 0.21
C GLY A 190 -10.29 -20.48 1.32
N SER A 191 -9.68 -21.64 1.04
CA SER A 191 -9.49 -22.72 2.01
C SER A 191 -8.42 -22.46 3.08
N GLY A 192 -7.67 -21.36 2.98
CA GLY A 192 -6.63 -21.01 3.95
C GLY A 192 -5.22 -21.43 3.56
N ASN A 193 -5.00 -21.97 2.35
CA ASN A 193 -3.66 -22.22 1.84
C ASN A 193 -3.00 -20.91 1.45
N ILE A 194 -1.77 -20.70 1.88
CA ILE A 194 -0.95 -19.52 1.61
C ILE A 194 0.36 -19.96 0.96
N THR A 195 0.68 -19.36 -0.18
CA THR A 195 1.97 -19.51 -0.87
C THR A 195 2.75 -18.22 -0.73
N LEU A 196 4.00 -18.29 -0.27
CA LEU A 196 4.88 -17.15 0.01
C LEU A 196 5.99 -17.07 -1.03
N HIS A 197 6.24 -15.86 -1.53
CA HIS A 197 7.27 -15.57 -2.53
C HIS A 197 8.23 -14.52 -1.98
N TRP A 198 9.35 -14.98 -1.44
CA TRP A 198 10.37 -14.11 -0.85
C TRP A 198 11.25 -13.49 -1.93
N THR A 199 11.48 -12.19 -1.82
CA THR A 199 12.26 -11.41 -2.81
C THR A 199 13.44 -10.67 -2.19
N LYS A 200 13.42 -10.47 -0.87
CA LYS A 200 14.47 -9.81 -0.13
C LYS A 200 14.76 -10.60 1.13
N HIS A 201 16.04 -10.70 1.45
CA HIS A 201 16.53 -11.46 2.58
C HIS A 201 17.66 -10.70 3.27
N ILE A 202 17.61 -10.68 4.60
CA ILE A 202 18.77 -10.38 5.43
C ILE A 202 18.92 -11.48 6.47
N GLN A 203 20.16 -11.76 6.85
CA GLN A 203 20.49 -12.74 7.88
C GLN A 203 21.52 -12.12 8.83
N PHE A 204 21.41 -12.45 10.11
CA PHE A 204 22.44 -12.08 11.07
C PHE A 204 23.63 -13.04 10.96
N ASN A 205 24.82 -12.48 10.75
CA ASN A 205 26.07 -13.20 10.77
C ASN A 205 26.63 -13.20 12.19
N ASP A 206 26.55 -14.33 12.89
CA ASP A 206 27.02 -14.48 14.27
C ASP A 206 28.54 -14.30 14.43
N ALA A 207 29.34 -14.62 13.40
CA ALA A 207 30.79 -14.49 13.47
C ALA A 207 31.23 -13.02 13.40
N GLU A 208 30.58 -12.25 12.52
CA GLU A 208 30.89 -10.83 12.29
C GLU A 208 30.06 -9.88 13.17
N GLY A 209 28.99 -10.39 13.79
CA GLY A 209 28.09 -9.61 14.63
C GLY A 209 27.27 -8.58 13.85
N VAL A 210 26.99 -8.82 12.56
CA VAL A 210 26.34 -7.86 11.66
C VAL A 210 25.18 -8.48 10.88
N TRP A 211 24.22 -7.64 10.49
CA TRP A 211 23.17 -8.03 9.55
C TRP A 211 23.65 -7.85 8.12
N GLU A 212 23.53 -8.90 7.33
CA GLU A 212 23.99 -8.93 5.94
C GLU A 212 22.81 -9.17 5.00
N LYS A 213 22.84 -8.51 3.84
CA LYS A 213 21.94 -8.86 2.75
C LYS A 213 22.42 -10.18 2.15
N VAL A 214 21.49 -11.12 1.99
CA VAL A 214 21.73 -12.40 1.32
C VAL A 214 20.79 -12.54 0.14
N ASP A 215 21.21 -13.30 -0.88
CA ASP A 215 20.38 -13.49 -2.07
C ASP A 215 19.25 -14.49 -1.81
N PHE A 216 19.51 -15.49 -0.97
CA PHE A 216 18.60 -16.59 -0.68
C PHE A 216 18.85 -17.17 0.72
N ILE A 217 17.78 -17.64 1.37
CA ILE A 217 17.85 -18.37 2.64
C ILE A 217 17.12 -19.70 2.44
N GLU A 218 17.84 -20.80 2.61
CA GLU A 218 17.27 -22.14 2.48
C GLU A 218 16.33 -22.45 3.64
N GLY A 219 15.22 -23.14 3.34
CA GLY A 219 14.30 -23.62 4.37
C GLY A 219 13.34 -22.57 4.93
N LEU A 220 13.31 -21.34 4.39
CA LEU A 220 12.26 -20.38 4.74
C LEU A 220 10.87 -20.95 4.41
N VAL A 221 9.91 -20.67 5.30
CA VAL A 221 8.51 -21.04 5.11
C VAL A 221 8.02 -20.45 3.78
N SER A 222 7.71 -21.31 2.82
CA SER A 222 7.21 -20.94 1.49
C SER A 222 5.74 -21.29 1.29
N ASN A 223 5.19 -22.17 2.13
CA ASN A 223 3.80 -22.58 2.11
C ASN A 223 3.31 -22.77 3.55
N LEU A 224 2.07 -22.37 3.83
CA LEU A 224 1.40 -22.65 5.10
C LEU A 224 -0.10 -22.82 4.89
N ASP A 225 -0.74 -23.56 5.79
CA ASP A 225 -2.19 -23.69 5.87
C ASP A 225 -2.69 -22.99 7.15
N LEU A 226 -3.59 -22.02 7.01
CA LEU A 226 -4.20 -21.33 8.15
C LEU A 226 -5.07 -22.25 9.04
N MET A 227 -5.39 -23.45 8.56
CA MET A 227 -6.07 -24.49 9.33
C MET A 227 -5.10 -25.40 10.11
N ASP A 228 -3.79 -25.28 9.91
CA ASP A 228 -2.77 -26.05 10.62
C ASP A 228 -2.85 -25.78 12.13
N GLU A 229 -2.76 -26.85 12.92
CA GLU A 229 -2.80 -26.80 14.39
C GLU A 229 -1.59 -26.06 15.00
N ASN A 230 -0.51 -25.92 14.24
CA ASN A 230 0.71 -25.24 14.65
C ASN A 230 0.63 -23.72 14.48
N ILE A 231 -0.40 -23.19 13.81
CA ILE A 231 -0.63 -21.74 13.69
C ILE A 231 -1.06 -21.20 15.05
N LYS A 232 -0.34 -20.17 15.48
CA LYS A 232 -0.61 -19.47 16.75
C LYS A 232 -0.71 -17.98 16.52
N LYS A 233 -1.42 -17.32 17.43
CA LYS A 233 -1.40 -15.87 17.54
C LYS A 233 -0.04 -15.40 18.03
N VAL A 234 0.39 -14.28 17.46
CA VAL A 234 1.54 -13.54 17.99
C VAL A 234 1.15 -12.85 19.28
N GLU A 235 1.84 -13.17 20.37
CA GLU A 235 1.56 -12.61 21.68
C GLU A 235 2.20 -11.24 21.90
N ALA A 236 1.61 -10.44 22.79
CA ALA A 236 2.08 -9.06 23.02
C ALA A 236 3.52 -8.98 23.55
N HIS A 237 3.98 -10.03 24.24
CA HIS A 237 5.32 -10.15 24.79
C HIS A 237 6.34 -10.70 23.78
N GLU A 238 5.90 -11.24 22.64
CA GLU A 238 6.78 -11.72 21.59
C GLU A 238 7.36 -10.52 20.81
N THR A 239 8.65 -10.29 21.04
CA THR A 239 9.45 -9.25 20.40
C THR A 239 10.56 -9.88 19.55
N MET A 240 11.30 -9.06 18.80
CA MET A 240 12.48 -9.56 18.10
C MET A 240 13.55 -10.08 19.06
N ALA A 241 13.68 -9.45 20.23
CA ALA A 241 14.61 -9.89 21.27
C ALA A 241 14.25 -11.29 21.80
N THR A 242 12.97 -11.54 22.07
CA THR A 242 12.53 -12.87 22.52
C THR A 242 12.56 -13.93 21.42
N LEU A 243 12.50 -13.51 20.14
CA LEU A 243 12.58 -14.44 19.00
C LEU A 243 14.02 -14.81 18.66
N MET A 244 14.94 -13.83 18.67
CA MET A 244 16.27 -13.95 18.06
C MET A 244 17.44 -13.67 19.03
N GLY A 245 17.16 -13.17 20.24
CA GLY A 245 18.16 -12.82 21.27
C GLY A 245 18.16 -11.33 21.66
N GLU A 246 18.48 -11.04 22.93
CA GLU A 246 18.38 -9.70 23.56
C GLU A 246 19.40 -8.67 23.04
N ASP A 247 20.55 -9.11 22.50
CA ASP A 247 21.69 -8.23 22.19
C ASP A 247 21.99 -8.08 20.69
N LEU A 248 21.00 -8.35 19.83
CA LEU A 248 21.20 -8.18 18.39
C LEU A 248 21.24 -6.70 18.00
N PRO A 249 22.18 -6.29 17.12
CA PRO A 249 22.19 -4.94 16.58
C PRO A 249 20.90 -4.69 15.80
N ASN A 250 20.47 -3.44 15.75
CA ASN A 250 19.24 -3.08 15.06
C ASN A 250 19.39 -3.31 13.54
N PRO A 251 18.56 -4.16 12.90
CA PRO A 251 18.67 -4.46 11.46
C PRO A 251 18.28 -3.30 10.55
N LYS A 252 17.80 -2.17 11.10
CA LYS A 252 17.23 -1.05 10.36
C LYS A 252 18.10 -0.56 9.19
N SER A 253 19.40 -0.32 9.42
CA SER A 253 20.29 0.17 8.36
C SER A 253 20.46 -0.84 7.23
N THR A 254 20.57 -2.13 7.55
CA THR A 254 20.69 -3.20 6.56
C THR A 254 19.37 -3.37 5.79
N LEU A 255 18.22 -3.27 6.47
CA LEU A 255 16.90 -3.28 5.85
C LEU A 255 16.74 -2.12 4.84
N GLU A 256 17.15 -0.90 5.23
CA GLU A 256 17.13 0.28 4.33
C GLU A 256 18.04 0.05 3.11
N ALA A 257 19.27 -0.41 3.32
CA ALA A 257 20.23 -0.68 2.26
C ALA A 257 19.77 -1.81 1.31
N ALA A 258 19.08 -2.83 1.85
CA ALA A 258 18.51 -3.92 1.08
C ALA A 258 17.14 -3.59 0.47
N GLY A 259 16.63 -2.36 0.67
CA GLY A 259 15.41 -1.85 0.02
C GLY A 259 14.10 -2.39 0.62
N PHE A 260 14.10 -2.87 1.86
CA PHE A 260 12.89 -3.38 2.53
C PHE A 260 11.85 -2.29 2.80
N LEU A 261 10.57 -2.64 2.79
CA LEU A 261 9.47 -1.75 3.20
C LEU A 261 9.37 -1.69 4.73
N MET A 262 10.31 -0.98 5.35
CA MET A 262 10.52 -0.88 6.80
C MET A 262 9.29 -0.64 7.69
N ARG A 263 8.23 0.01 7.16
CA ARG A 263 6.97 0.25 7.89
C ARG A 263 6.14 -1.01 8.13
N ARG A 264 6.50 -2.14 7.51
CA ARG A 264 5.74 -3.39 7.54
C ARG A 264 6.55 -4.61 8.02
N VAL A 265 7.87 -4.54 7.97
CA VAL A 265 8.81 -5.61 8.38
C VAL A 265 9.06 -5.62 9.89
N LEU A 266 9.09 -4.43 10.52
CA LEU A 266 9.35 -4.35 11.95
C LEU A 266 8.14 -4.90 12.71
N LEU A 267 8.33 -6.09 13.27
CA LEU A 267 7.42 -6.85 14.10
C LEU A 267 7.21 -6.17 15.47
N VAL A 268 6.77 -4.91 15.44
CA VAL A 268 6.51 -4.14 16.65
C VAL A 268 5.13 -4.54 17.17
N THR A 269 5.09 -5.25 18.29
CA THR A 269 3.90 -5.21 19.15
C THR A 269 3.80 -3.77 19.67
N LYS A 270 2.83 -2.99 19.16
CA LYS A 270 2.58 -1.66 19.72
C LYS A 270 2.24 -1.84 21.20
N LYS A 271 3.14 -1.43 22.09
CA LYS A 271 2.83 -1.25 23.51
C LYS A 271 1.61 -0.33 23.58
N ARG A 272 0.43 -0.85 23.95
CA ARG A 272 -0.74 -0.01 24.23
C ARG A 272 -0.29 0.95 25.32
N ARG A 273 -0.18 2.25 25.02
CA ARG A 273 0.05 3.26 26.05
C ARG A 273 -1.14 3.14 27.00
N GLY A 274 -0.88 2.61 28.20
CA GLY A 274 -1.86 2.54 29.26
C GLY A 274 -2.40 3.94 29.49
N ARG A 275 -3.72 4.07 29.40
CA ARG A 275 -4.43 5.27 29.78
C ARG A 275 -4.36 5.30 31.32
N LYS A 276 -3.43 6.09 31.86
CA LYS A 276 -3.49 6.53 33.26
C LYS A 276 -4.57 7.60 33.37
#